data_AF-A0A956GRA3-F1
#
_entry.id   AF-A0A956GRA3-F1
#
_cell.length_a   1.000
_cell.length_b   1.000
_cell.length_c   1.000
_cell.angle_alpha   90.00
_cell.angle_beta   90.00
_cell.angle_gamma   90.00
#
_symmetry.space_group_name_H-M   'P 1'
#
loop_
_entity.id
_entity.type
_entity.pdbx_description
1 polymer ?
#
loop_
_entity_poly.entity_id
_entity_poly.type
_entity_poly.pdbx_seq_one_letter_code
_entity_poly.pdbx_strand_id
1 'polypeptide(L)'
;MRAVLLVALVPALALPPSGCGGAGDGTCNQDFDCASAEVCANNHACRDADRVYAVTVAWTLSGQPASADTCALIDHLELEVGESFGADYAHFAPVPCDPGRFPFSKLPDTYDYARLDVVTGGQSLIESHRGTIGPSTGTITFDLDSAAPLPDAAIVVDAPASIDGGAIVDAGVGD
;
A
#
# COMPACT_ATOMS: atom_id res chain seq x y z
N MET A 1 -20.61 4.45 71.04
CA MET A 1 -21.39 3.79 69.97
C MET A 1 -20.42 2.94 69.16
N ARG A 2 -20.55 1.61 69.17
CA ARG A 2 -19.64 0.66 68.50
C ARG A 2 -20.20 0.34 67.11
N ALA A 3 -19.50 0.72 66.06
CA ALA A 3 -19.84 0.37 64.69
C ALA A 3 -19.33 -1.04 64.38
N VAL A 4 -20.23 -1.95 64.04
CA VAL A 4 -19.95 -3.33 63.66
C VAL A 4 -19.83 -3.38 62.14
N LEU A 5 -18.64 -3.66 61.64
CA LEU A 5 -18.35 -3.79 60.20
C LEU A 5 -18.66 -5.23 59.77
N LEU A 6 -19.70 -5.42 58.96
CA LEU A 6 -20.06 -6.69 58.35
C LEU A 6 -19.21 -6.91 57.09
N VAL A 7 -18.23 -7.83 57.19
CA VAL A 7 -17.45 -8.32 56.05
C VAL A 7 -18.27 -9.41 55.35
N ALA A 8 -18.83 -9.10 54.19
CA ALA A 8 -19.50 -10.07 53.33
C ALA A 8 -18.46 -10.83 52.49
N LEU A 9 -18.26 -12.12 52.82
CA LEU A 9 -17.48 -13.05 52.02
C LEU A 9 -18.27 -13.37 50.74
N VAL A 10 -17.82 -12.84 49.60
CA VAL A 10 -18.37 -13.23 48.28
C VAL A 10 -17.50 -14.39 47.76
N PRO A 11 -18.07 -15.58 47.48
CA PRO A 11 -17.31 -16.67 46.89
C PRO A 11 -16.94 -16.30 45.44
N ALA A 12 -15.65 -16.20 45.17
CA ALA A 12 -15.12 -16.03 43.82
C ALA A 12 -15.38 -17.32 43.02
N LEU A 13 -16.45 -17.32 42.21
CA LEU A 13 -16.65 -18.33 41.18
C LEU A 13 -15.57 -18.12 40.11
N ALA A 14 -14.51 -18.91 40.19
CA ALA A 14 -13.52 -19.07 39.12
C ALA A 14 -14.19 -19.82 37.97
N LEU A 15 -14.77 -19.08 37.01
CA LEU A 15 -15.14 -19.65 35.71
C LEU A 15 -13.85 -20.05 34.98
N PRO A 16 -13.72 -21.30 34.50
CA PRO A 16 -12.60 -21.66 33.65
C PRO A 16 -12.66 -20.77 32.40
N PRO A 17 -11.53 -20.20 31.93
CA PRO A 17 -11.51 -19.51 30.65
C PRO A 17 -11.85 -20.56 29.60
N SER A 18 -13.11 -20.53 29.15
CA SER A 18 -13.57 -21.32 28.02
C SER A 18 -12.93 -20.65 26.81
N GLY A 19 -11.69 -21.05 26.53
CA GLY A 19 -10.99 -20.65 25.32
C GLY A 19 -11.77 -21.21 24.16
N CYS A 20 -12.66 -20.40 23.59
CA CYS A 20 -13.16 -20.57 22.24
C CYS A 20 -12.02 -20.27 21.25
N GLY A 21 -10.92 -21.01 21.37
CA GLY A 21 -9.87 -21.06 20.36
C GLY A 21 -10.33 -22.05 19.30
N GLY A 22 -11.15 -21.56 18.36
CA GLY A 22 -11.27 -22.26 17.09
C GLY A 22 -9.87 -22.34 16.49
N ALA A 23 -9.32 -23.53 16.37
CA ALA A 23 -8.12 -23.76 15.57
C ALA A 23 -8.50 -23.55 14.10
N GLY A 24 -8.72 -22.29 13.73
CA GLY A 24 -8.74 -21.86 12.35
C GLY A 24 -7.36 -22.07 11.76
N ASP A 25 -7.28 -22.05 10.45
CA ASP A 25 -6.11 -22.02 9.57
C ASP A 25 -5.06 -20.91 9.88
N GLY A 26 -5.11 -20.28 11.05
CA GLY A 26 -4.28 -19.15 11.45
C GLY A 26 -4.84 -17.81 10.98
N THR A 27 -6.03 -17.79 10.35
CA THR A 27 -6.66 -16.55 9.87
C THR A 27 -7.61 -15.93 10.90
N CYS A 28 -7.77 -14.61 10.85
CA CYS A 28 -8.61 -13.82 11.75
C CYS A 28 -9.25 -12.63 11.02
N ASN A 29 -10.34 -12.10 11.57
CA ASN A 29 -10.91 -10.82 11.15
C ASN A 29 -10.82 -9.76 12.27
N GLN A 30 -10.73 -10.21 13.52
CA GLN A 30 -10.82 -9.38 14.72
C GLN A 30 -9.91 -9.97 15.80
N ASP A 31 -9.48 -9.17 16.76
CA ASP A 31 -8.52 -9.62 17.79
C ASP A 31 -9.04 -10.77 18.65
N PHE A 32 -10.35 -10.86 18.87
CA PHE A 32 -10.94 -11.94 19.66
C PHE A 32 -11.00 -13.27 18.91
N ASP A 33 -10.74 -13.30 17.60
CA ASP A 33 -10.58 -14.54 16.84
C ASP A 33 -9.23 -15.22 17.15
N CYS A 34 -8.27 -14.48 17.71
CA CYS A 34 -6.92 -14.95 18.04
C CYS A 34 -6.79 -15.44 19.49
N ALA A 35 -5.69 -16.14 19.79
CA ALA A 35 -5.42 -16.60 21.14
C ALA A 35 -5.17 -15.41 22.10
N SER A 36 -5.22 -15.69 23.40
CA SER A 36 -4.93 -14.66 24.40
C SER A 36 -3.51 -14.10 24.21
N ALA A 37 -3.39 -12.78 24.09
CA ALA A 37 -2.17 -12.00 23.81
C ALA A 37 -1.77 -11.83 22.33
N GLU A 38 -2.50 -12.47 21.42
CA GLU A 38 -2.38 -12.21 19.99
C GLU A 38 -3.34 -11.10 19.54
N VAL A 39 -3.03 -10.50 18.41
CA VAL A 39 -3.87 -9.54 17.71
C VAL A 39 -4.02 -9.97 16.26
N CYS A 40 -5.14 -9.58 15.65
CA CYS A 40 -5.35 -9.81 14.25
C CYS A 40 -4.59 -8.78 13.41
N ALA A 41 -3.53 -9.21 12.75
CA ALA A 41 -2.70 -8.36 11.90
C ALA A 41 -3.43 -7.97 10.60
N ASN A 42 -2.93 -6.94 9.92
CA ASN A 42 -3.52 -6.44 8.67
C ASN A 42 -3.54 -7.48 7.52
N ASN A 43 -2.71 -8.52 7.59
CA ASN A 43 -2.71 -9.65 6.66
C ASN A 43 -3.62 -10.81 7.10
N HIS A 44 -4.54 -10.56 8.05
CA HIS A 44 -5.45 -11.54 8.63
C HIS A 44 -4.76 -12.69 9.37
N ALA A 45 -3.49 -12.58 9.74
CA ALA A 45 -2.81 -13.57 10.57
C ALA A 45 -2.86 -13.18 12.06
N CYS A 46 -3.06 -14.15 12.94
CA CYS A 46 -2.81 -13.94 14.36
C CYS A 46 -1.31 -13.80 14.63
N ARG A 47 -0.94 -12.73 15.34
CA ARG A 47 0.44 -12.40 15.72
C ARG A 47 0.46 -11.93 17.16
N ASP A 48 1.55 -12.20 17.88
CA ASP A 48 1.76 -11.60 19.18
C ASP A 48 1.67 -10.06 19.08
N ALA A 49 1.09 -9.41 20.10
CA ALA A 49 0.91 -7.97 20.08
C ALA A 49 2.22 -7.16 19.98
N ASP A 50 3.36 -7.75 20.38
CA ASP A 50 4.71 -7.19 20.25
C ASP A 50 5.40 -7.50 18.90
N ARG A 51 4.74 -8.29 18.04
CA ARG A 51 5.16 -8.66 16.68
C ARG A 51 4.41 -7.93 15.58
N VAL A 52 3.67 -6.91 15.95
CA VAL A 52 3.05 -5.99 15.01
C VAL A 52 3.38 -4.55 15.39
N TYR A 53 3.37 -3.68 14.39
CA TYR A 53 3.64 -2.27 14.60
C TYR A 53 2.79 -1.38 13.69
N ALA A 54 2.64 -0.13 14.09
CA ALA A 54 1.92 0.87 13.32
C ALA A 54 2.88 1.58 12.34
N VAL A 55 2.44 1.72 11.09
CA VAL A 55 3.19 2.38 10.00
C VAL A 55 2.25 3.34 9.30
N THR A 56 2.76 4.51 8.91
CA THR A 56 2.06 5.38 7.95
C THR A 56 2.88 5.45 6.69
N VAL A 57 2.28 5.08 5.55
CA VAL A 57 2.86 5.38 4.25
C VAL A 57 2.36 6.74 3.84
N ALA A 58 3.24 7.71 3.71
CA ALA A 58 2.93 9.08 3.31
C ALA A 58 3.52 9.37 1.93
N TRP A 59 2.92 10.30 1.19
CA TRP A 59 3.48 10.75 -0.08
C TRP A 59 3.26 12.25 -0.33
N THR A 60 4.19 12.82 -1.08
CA THR A 60 4.11 14.15 -1.68
C THR A 60 4.16 14.04 -3.20
N LEU A 61 3.83 15.15 -3.87
CA LEU A 61 3.80 15.29 -5.32
C LEU A 61 4.73 16.45 -5.71
N SER A 62 5.90 16.12 -6.23
CA SER A 62 6.97 17.09 -6.53
C SER A 62 7.27 18.01 -5.35
N GLY A 63 7.39 17.43 -4.16
CA GLY A 63 7.61 18.13 -2.89
C GLY A 63 6.40 18.91 -2.35
N GLN A 64 5.25 18.91 -3.03
CA GLN A 64 4.01 19.51 -2.53
C GLN A 64 3.15 18.47 -1.79
N PRO A 65 2.38 18.87 -0.77
CA PRO A 65 1.39 18.00 -0.16
C PRO A 65 0.40 17.45 -1.19
N ALA A 66 0.01 16.18 -1.03
CA ALA A 66 -1.09 15.64 -1.80
C ALA A 66 -2.40 16.36 -1.42
N SER A 67 -3.19 16.67 -2.44
CA SER A 67 -4.44 17.42 -2.36
C SER A 67 -5.25 17.12 -3.61
N ALA A 68 -6.54 17.48 -3.62
CA ALA A 68 -7.38 17.33 -4.82
C ALA A 68 -6.74 17.97 -6.08
N ASP A 69 -6.07 19.12 -5.94
CA ASP A 69 -5.44 19.83 -7.06
C ASP A 69 -4.16 19.14 -7.53
N THR A 70 -3.26 18.75 -6.61
CA THR A 70 -2.01 18.06 -6.98
C THR A 70 -2.26 16.64 -7.49
N CYS A 71 -3.35 16.01 -7.06
CA CYS A 71 -3.76 14.68 -7.49
C CYS A 71 -4.65 14.64 -8.74
N ALA A 72 -4.97 15.79 -9.36
CA ALA A 72 -5.99 15.86 -10.42
C ALA A 72 -5.71 14.97 -11.65
N LEU A 73 -4.43 14.63 -11.91
CA LEU A 73 -3.99 13.77 -13.01
C LEU A 73 -3.78 12.31 -12.60
N ILE A 74 -3.95 11.99 -11.32
CA ILE A 74 -3.77 10.64 -10.76
C ILE A 74 -5.14 10.02 -10.54
N ASP A 75 -5.42 8.90 -11.21
CA ASP A 75 -6.68 8.19 -11.03
C ASP A 75 -6.70 7.55 -9.64
N HIS A 76 -5.64 6.80 -9.32
CA HIS A 76 -5.42 6.16 -8.03
C HIS A 76 -3.97 5.75 -7.86
N LEU A 77 -3.62 5.38 -6.64
CA LEU A 77 -2.38 4.73 -6.28
C LEU A 77 -2.63 3.25 -6.03
N GLU A 78 -1.61 2.44 -6.25
CA GLU A 78 -1.54 1.07 -5.74
C GLU A 78 -0.44 1.01 -4.68
N LEU A 79 -0.77 0.45 -3.52
CA LEU A 79 0.15 0.35 -2.40
C LEU A 79 0.39 -1.11 -2.06
N GLU A 80 1.65 -1.50 -2.04
CA GLU A 80 2.11 -2.82 -1.60
C GLU A 80 2.98 -2.67 -0.35
N VAL A 81 2.80 -3.56 0.63
CA VAL A 81 3.69 -3.71 1.78
C VAL A 81 4.01 -5.19 1.95
N GLY A 82 5.25 -5.55 2.27
CA GLY A 82 5.62 -6.96 2.34
C GLY A 82 7.03 -7.22 2.84
N GLU A 83 7.46 -8.48 2.70
CA GLU A 83 8.79 -8.96 3.05
C GLU A 83 9.73 -8.93 1.84
N SER A 84 10.90 -8.31 1.95
CA SER A 84 11.81 -8.13 0.80
C SER A 84 12.32 -9.44 0.20
N PHE A 85 12.33 -10.52 0.99
CA PHE A 85 12.77 -11.85 0.59
C PHE A 85 11.69 -12.93 0.76
N GLY A 86 10.48 -12.54 1.12
CA GLY A 86 9.35 -13.43 1.36
C GLY A 86 8.35 -13.44 0.19
N ALA A 87 7.36 -14.33 0.29
CA ALA A 87 6.21 -14.35 -0.63
C ALA A 87 5.00 -13.59 -0.07
N ASP A 88 5.06 -13.19 1.21
CA ASP A 88 3.96 -12.53 1.90
C ASP A 88 4.01 -11.04 1.64
N TYR A 89 2.93 -10.53 1.04
CA TYR A 89 2.68 -9.12 0.84
C TYR A 89 1.18 -8.83 0.95
N ALA A 90 0.86 -7.58 1.26
CA ALA A 90 -0.48 -7.03 1.18
C ALA A 90 -0.51 -5.96 0.10
N HIS A 91 -1.49 -6.05 -0.80
CA HIS A 91 -1.68 -5.13 -1.91
C HIS A 91 -3.03 -4.42 -1.80
N PHE A 92 -3.03 -3.10 -1.97
CA PHE A 92 -4.17 -2.21 -1.78
C PHE A 92 -4.37 -1.37 -3.04
N ALA A 93 -5.53 -1.55 -3.68
CA ALA A 93 -5.96 -0.77 -4.84
C ALA A 93 -7.50 -0.70 -4.88
N PRO A 94 -8.10 0.45 -5.23
CA PRO A 94 -7.47 1.75 -5.45
C PRO A 94 -7.20 2.49 -4.13
N VAL A 95 -6.02 3.07 -3.97
CA VAL A 95 -5.71 4.01 -2.89
C VAL A 95 -5.92 5.43 -3.39
N PRO A 96 -6.81 6.23 -2.77
CA PRO A 96 -6.98 7.64 -3.14
C PRO A 96 -5.68 8.41 -2.96
N CYS A 97 -5.35 9.28 -3.91
CA CYS A 97 -4.15 10.11 -3.83
C CYS A 97 -4.22 11.16 -2.70
N ASP A 98 -5.38 11.77 -2.46
CA ASP A 98 -5.66 12.58 -1.26
C ASP A 98 -6.18 11.64 -0.15
N PRO A 99 -5.61 11.64 1.07
CA PRO A 99 -4.95 12.75 1.76
C PRO A 99 -3.40 12.73 1.81
N GLY A 100 -2.72 12.01 0.91
CA GLY A 100 -1.25 11.93 1.00
C GLY A 100 -0.71 10.96 2.04
N ARG A 101 -1.57 10.07 2.56
CA ARG A 101 -1.18 9.08 3.55
C ARG A 101 -2.13 7.89 3.65
N PHE A 102 -1.57 6.75 4.01
CA PHE A 102 -2.28 5.49 4.27
C PHE A 102 -1.74 4.84 5.56
N PRO A 103 -2.56 4.75 6.64
CA PRO A 103 -2.12 4.18 7.91
C PRO A 103 -2.34 2.66 7.97
N PHE A 104 -1.38 1.96 8.57
CA PHE A 104 -1.45 0.56 9.01
C PHE A 104 -1.35 0.52 10.53
N SER A 105 -2.30 -0.12 11.20
CA SER A 105 -2.31 -0.21 12.67
C SER A 105 -1.52 -1.41 13.20
N LYS A 106 -1.52 -2.52 12.46
CA LYS A 106 -1.00 -3.83 12.90
C LYS A 106 -0.28 -4.52 11.75
N LEU A 107 0.81 -3.93 11.28
CA LEU A 107 1.66 -4.52 10.26
C LEU A 107 2.60 -5.56 10.92
N PRO A 108 2.72 -6.78 10.38
CA PRO A 108 3.67 -7.77 10.91
C PRO A 108 5.11 -7.24 10.92
N ASP A 109 5.88 -7.53 11.97
CA ASP A 109 7.29 -7.13 12.13
C ASP A 109 8.24 -7.68 11.06
N THR A 110 7.79 -8.69 10.29
CA THR A 110 8.51 -9.24 9.15
C THR A 110 8.40 -8.38 7.89
N TYR A 111 7.38 -7.52 7.78
CA TYR A 111 7.21 -6.64 6.62
C TYR A 111 8.23 -5.52 6.71
N ASP A 112 9.08 -5.39 5.69
CA ASP A 112 10.27 -4.53 5.70
C ASP A 112 10.33 -3.58 4.50
N TYR A 113 9.35 -3.60 3.59
CA TYR A 113 9.25 -2.65 2.49
C TYR A 113 7.83 -2.19 2.21
N ALA A 114 7.72 -1.00 1.62
CA ALA A 114 6.52 -0.51 0.94
C ALA A 114 6.87 -0.18 -0.52
N ARG A 115 5.93 -0.43 -1.43
CA ARG A 115 5.98 0.04 -2.82
C ARG A 115 4.72 0.86 -3.11
N LEU A 116 4.90 2.03 -3.71
CA LEU A 116 3.82 2.91 -4.11
C LEU A 116 3.91 3.12 -5.62
N ASP A 117 2.83 2.74 -6.31
CA ASP A 117 2.71 2.76 -7.75
C ASP A 117 1.63 3.79 -8.16
N VAL A 118 1.92 4.62 -9.17
CA VAL A 118 1.00 5.66 -9.66
C VAL A 118 0.28 5.19 -10.91
N VAL A 119 -1.06 5.20 -10.88
CA VAL A 119 -1.91 4.82 -12.00
C VAL A 119 -2.64 6.03 -12.57
N THR A 120 -2.53 6.22 -13.88
CA THR A 120 -3.25 7.27 -14.62
C THR A 120 -3.82 6.71 -15.93
N GLY A 121 -4.90 7.32 -16.43
CA GLY A 121 -5.50 6.95 -17.71
C GLY A 121 -5.97 5.50 -17.78
N GLY A 122 -6.24 4.88 -16.64
CA GLY A 122 -6.83 3.56 -16.52
C GLY A 122 -6.04 2.39 -17.09
N GLN A 123 -4.71 2.27 -16.86
CA GLN A 123 -3.94 1.01 -16.63
C GLN A 123 -2.40 1.18 -16.72
N SER A 124 -1.87 2.35 -17.10
CA SER A 124 -0.42 2.54 -17.23
C SER A 124 0.22 2.97 -15.92
N LEU A 125 1.12 2.13 -15.40
CA LEU A 125 2.07 2.49 -14.35
C LEU A 125 3.04 3.54 -14.90
N ILE A 126 2.95 4.77 -14.41
CA ILE A 126 3.88 5.85 -14.81
C ILE A 126 5.12 5.83 -13.92
N GLU A 127 4.93 5.54 -12.64
CA GLU A 127 5.95 5.73 -11.62
C GLU A 127 5.79 4.66 -10.54
N SER A 128 6.92 4.12 -10.08
CA SER A 128 6.99 3.11 -9.02
C SER A 128 8.11 3.47 -8.05
N HIS A 129 7.76 3.61 -6.78
CA HIS A 129 8.70 3.90 -5.71
C HIS A 129 8.72 2.77 -4.70
N ARG A 130 9.91 2.37 -4.26
CA ARG A 130 10.09 1.38 -3.20
C ARG A 130 10.96 1.95 -2.09
N GLY A 131 10.57 1.72 -0.84
CA GLY A 131 11.35 2.10 0.32
C GLY A 131 11.25 1.09 1.45
N THR A 132 12.20 1.15 2.37
CA THR A 132 12.30 0.23 3.51
C THR A 132 11.48 0.73 4.68
N ILE A 133 10.70 -0.18 5.29
CA ILE A 133 9.97 0.09 6.53
C ILE A 133 10.88 -0.27 7.71
N GLY A 134 11.10 0.69 8.61
CA GLY A 134 11.84 0.45 9.85
C GLY A 134 10.96 -0.21 10.93
N PRO A 135 11.49 -1.15 11.73
CA PRO A 135 10.72 -1.93 12.71
C PRO A 135 10.26 -1.14 13.96
N SER A 136 10.59 0.14 14.09
CA SER A 136 10.43 0.90 15.34
C SER A 136 9.53 2.14 15.22
N THR A 137 8.53 2.15 14.34
CA THR A 137 7.68 3.33 13.98
C THR A 137 8.49 4.41 13.22
N GLY A 138 7.89 5.28 12.40
CA GLY A 138 6.48 5.63 12.36
C GLY A 138 6.02 6.37 11.11
N THR A 139 6.80 6.48 10.05
CA THR A 139 6.32 6.94 8.74
C THR A 139 7.36 6.55 7.68
N ILE A 140 6.91 6.09 6.51
CA ILE A 140 7.71 6.06 5.28
C ILE A 140 7.12 7.11 4.34
N THR A 141 7.98 7.94 3.76
CA THR A 141 7.55 9.02 2.86
C THR A 141 8.10 8.79 1.46
N PHE A 142 7.22 8.87 0.47
CA PHE A 142 7.55 8.90 -0.94
C PHE A 142 7.37 10.31 -1.50
N ASP A 143 8.22 10.73 -2.42
CA ASP A 143 7.98 11.93 -3.21
C ASP A 143 7.80 11.50 -4.66
N LEU A 144 6.61 11.74 -5.20
CA LEU A 144 6.19 11.32 -6.53
C LEU A 144 6.45 12.46 -7.51
N ASP A 145 7.22 12.21 -8.56
CA ASP A 145 7.60 13.22 -9.55
C ASP A 145 6.47 13.46 -10.59
N SER A 146 5.53 12.53 -10.72
CA SER A 146 4.49 12.49 -11.77
C SER A 146 3.38 13.56 -11.68
N ALA A 147 3.49 14.57 -10.82
CA ALA A 147 2.66 15.78 -10.95
C ALA A 147 3.08 16.66 -12.15
N ALA A 148 4.24 16.41 -12.76
CA ALA A 148 4.55 17.01 -14.03
C ALA A 148 3.52 16.53 -15.07
N PRO A 149 2.76 17.43 -15.74
CA PRO A 149 1.94 17.02 -16.86
C PRO A 149 2.87 16.25 -17.79
N LEU A 150 2.52 14.98 -18.11
CA LEU A 150 3.16 14.26 -19.19
C LEU A 150 3.30 15.27 -20.30
N PRO A 151 4.53 15.59 -20.79
CA PRO A 151 4.67 16.57 -21.86
C PRO A 151 3.70 16.08 -22.91
N ASP A 152 2.63 16.87 -23.14
CA ASP A 152 1.55 16.54 -24.09
C ASP A 152 2.28 15.87 -25.20
N ALA A 153 2.01 14.58 -25.43
CA ALA A 153 2.72 13.84 -26.44
C ALA A 153 2.60 14.70 -27.68
N ALA A 154 3.66 15.45 -27.95
CA ALA A 154 3.94 16.01 -29.24
C ALA A 154 4.22 14.71 -29.94
N ILE A 155 3.14 14.09 -30.42
CA ILE A 155 3.17 13.13 -31.47
C ILE A 155 3.81 13.99 -32.56
N VAL A 156 5.14 13.96 -32.59
CA VAL A 156 5.91 14.25 -33.77
C VAL A 156 5.47 13.10 -34.66
N VAL A 157 4.31 13.27 -35.29
CA VAL A 157 4.00 12.60 -36.52
C VAL A 157 5.08 13.17 -37.43
N ASP A 158 6.24 12.53 -37.46
CA ASP A 158 7.20 12.72 -38.52
C ASP A 158 6.39 12.44 -39.78
N ALA A 159 5.93 13.52 -40.42
CA ALA A 159 5.23 13.44 -41.68
C ALA A 159 6.17 12.62 -42.58
N PRO A 160 5.72 11.48 -43.13
CA PRO A 160 6.60 10.67 -43.97
C PRO A 160 7.16 11.59 -45.04
N ALA A 161 8.49 11.70 -45.09
CA ALA A 161 9.18 12.48 -46.09
C ALA A 161 8.54 12.19 -47.44
N SER A 162 7.95 13.22 -48.05
CA SER A 162 7.39 13.15 -49.39
C SER A 162 8.51 12.67 -50.31
N ILE A 163 8.45 11.40 -50.73
CA ILE A 163 9.34 10.85 -51.74
C ILE A 163 8.93 11.55 -53.04
N ASP A 164 9.67 12.61 -53.36
CA ASP A 164 9.60 13.26 -54.66
C ASP A 164 9.94 12.21 -55.72
N GLY A 165 8.97 11.91 -56.58
CA GLY A 165 9.04 10.88 -57.60
C GLY A 165 10.08 11.23 -58.65
N GLY A 166 11.33 10.82 -58.41
CA GLY A 166 12.39 10.82 -59.41
C GLY A 166 12.06 9.85 -60.53
N ALA A 167 11.78 10.41 -61.72
CA ALA A 167 11.53 9.70 -62.96
C ALA A 167 12.65 8.70 -63.28
N ILE A 168 12.29 7.43 -63.46
CA ILE A 168 13.18 6.39 -63.97
C ILE A 168 13.22 6.55 -65.50
N VAL A 169 14.35 7.01 -66.02
CA VAL A 169 14.62 7.05 -67.47
C VAL A 169 14.95 5.64 -67.97
N ASP A 170 14.08 5.15 -68.85
CA ASP A 170 14.24 3.95 -69.65
C ASP A 170 15.38 4.16 -70.65
N ALA A 171 16.49 3.45 -70.47
CA ALA A 171 17.57 3.36 -71.45
C ALA A 171 17.43 2.03 -72.19
N GLY A 172 16.80 2.10 -73.37
CA GLY A 172 16.72 0.97 -74.30
C GLY A 172 18.10 0.42 -74.67
N VAL A 173 18.18 -0.90 -74.70
CA VAL A 173 19.25 -1.65 -75.37
C VAL A 173 18.62 -2.29 -76.60
N GLY A 174 19.05 -1.82 -77.78
CA GLY A 174 18.75 -2.43 -79.06
C GLY A 174 19.60 -3.68 -79.31
N ASP A 175 19.09 -4.50 -80.23
CA ASP A 175 19.63 -5.78 -80.73
C ASP A 175 21.11 -5.77 -81.16
#